data_AF-A0A962RFS8-F1
#
_entry.id   AF-A0A962RFS8-F1
#
_cell.length_a   1.000
_cell.length_b   1.000
_cell.length_c   1.000
_cell.angle_alpha   90.00
_cell.angle_beta   90.00
_cell.angle_gamma   90.00
#
_symmetry.space_group_name_H-M   'P 1'
#
loop_
_entity.id
_entity.type
_entity.pdbx_description
1 polymer ?
#
loop_
_entity_poly.entity_id
_entity_poly.type
_entity_poly.pdbx_seq_one_letter_code
_entity_poly.pdbx_strand_id
1 'polypeptide(L)'
;IDEAHHLPEKTQSHFSLRGRLNATVQWLERLDPLLAELHTALQAEAAPMPRFASLRDGLQRDADNALQCLRQLHTVLQQLPFSSDGHGSRDPESATHRFALGVVPEPIAALAAQAVPPLTALADGLSALHEQLAERVDENDPDQDQGPLVAGASADTSSWLGTIGALQSRAANSVALLHDYALGDQTDAPHARWVNRTAFDSELVSTPMEAGGILERVLWSSCHAAICTSATLTAGGRFDRFLQRAGLPAATTTLRIPSPFDYPSIATLHIPAMRHEPSATQQHDQEVAQRLPELLGSAVSALLLFSSWRQLNAIIARLPDDLRPALHVQGEQSKQALLDAHHARIDQGLTSYLAGVASFAEGLDLPDDYCRHVIIVKLPFAAPDAPLDQAMAEWVEARGGNAFYEIAVPDAALRLVQACGRLIRHEGDHGRITLLDRRIVSRRYGRTLLASLPPYRLVVEPADPRREPATPL
;
A
#
# COMPACT_ATOMS: atom_id res chain seq x y z
N ILE A 1 10.67 0.45 -11.02
CA ILE A 1 9.27 0.90 -11.18
C ILE A 1 8.99 0.79 -12.65
N ASP A 2 8.07 -0.10 -13.05
CA ASP A 2 7.93 -0.45 -14.47
C ASP A 2 6.92 0.44 -15.18
N GLU A 3 5.98 1.03 -14.44
CA GLU A 3 5.01 2.00 -14.96
C GLU A 3 5.00 3.30 -14.16
N ALA A 4 5.06 4.42 -14.86
CA ALA A 4 5.19 5.74 -14.23
C ALA A 4 3.97 6.13 -13.38
N HIS A 5 2.77 5.60 -13.64
CA HIS A 5 1.58 5.93 -12.85
C HIS A 5 1.70 5.50 -11.36
N HIS A 6 2.55 4.51 -11.06
CA HIS A 6 2.82 4.07 -9.69
C HIS A 6 3.81 4.97 -8.95
N LEU A 7 4.51 5.87 -9.65
CA LEU A 7 5.62 6.62 -9.06
C LEU A 7 5.18 7.43 -7.83
N PRO A 8 4.07 8.21 -7.84
CA PRO A 8 3.66 8.95 -6.66
C PRO A 8 3.31 8.06 -5.46
N GLU A 9 2.56 6.98 -5.69
CA GLU A 9 2.14 6.05 -4.63
C GLU A 9 3.32 5.26 -4.04
N LYS A 10 4.27 4.84 -4.89
CA LYS A 10 5.49 4.16 -4.44
C LYS A 10 6.39 5.09 -3.66
N THR A 11 6.54 6.34 -4.08
CA THR A 11 7.25 7.35 -3.28
C THR A 11 6.56 7.55 -1.93
N GLN A 12 5.25 7.78 -1.91
CA GLN A 12 4.51 7.93 -0.67
C GLN A 12 4.70 6.75 0.28
N SER A 13 4.62 5.52 -0.24
CA SER A 13 4.85 4.30 0.54
C SER A 13 6.30 4.17 1.03
N HIS A 14 7.28 4.51 0.19
CA HIS A 14 8.71 4.43 0.53
C HIS A 14 9.11 5.44 1.61
N PHE A 15 8.54 6.64 1.59
CA PHE A 15 8.77 7.69 2.58
C PHE A 15 7.76 7.64 3.75
N SER A 16 6.95 6.57 3.85
CA SER A 16 6.11 6.33 5.02
C SER A 16 6.95 5.80 6.17
N LEU A 17 6.81 6.42 7.33
CA LEU A 17 7.47 6.03 8.58
C LEU A 17 6.52 5.15 9.39
N ARG A 18 7.02 4.03 9.89
CA ARG A 18 6.24 3.10 10.72
C ARG A 18 7.10 2.59 11.87
N GLY A 19 6.51 2.50 13.05
CA GLY A 19 7.22 2.04 14.24
C GLY A 19 6.28 1.37 15.22
N ARG A 20 6.63 0.16 15.62
CA ARG A 20 5.93 -0.63 16.63
C ARG A 20 6.51 -0.35 18.01
N LEU A 21 5.70 0.18 18.91
CA LEU A 21 6.20 0.73 20.16
C LEU A 21 6.67 -0.36 21.14
N ASN A 22 5.91 -1.44 21.31
CA ASN A 22 6.31 -2.54 22.19
C ASN A 22 7.51 -3.29 21.60
N ALA A 23 7.52 -3.54 20.29
CA ALA A 23 8.71 -4.10 19.63
C ALA A 23 9.95 -3.21 19.81
N THR A 24 9.77 -1.88 19.82
CA THR A 24 10.85 -0.90 20.07
C THR A 24 11.38 -1.01 21.50
N VAL A 25 10.48 -1.02 22.48
CA VAL A 25 10.83 -1.23 23.89
C VAL A 25 11.57 -2.55 24.10
N GLN A 26 11.06 -3.65 23.56
CA GLN A 26 11.66 -4.98 23.72
C GLN A 26 13.08 -5.08 23.15
N TRP A 27 13.37 -4.45 22.00
CA TRP A 27 14.74 -4.52 21.46
C TRP A 27 15.71 -3.62 22.23
N LEU A 28 15.26 -2.47 22.74
CA LEU A 28 16.07 -1.61 23.60
C LEU A 28 16.42 -2.32 24.91
N GLU A 29 15.47 -3.03 25.53
CA GLU A 29 15.72 -3.87 26.71
C GLU A 29 16.73 -5.00 26.44
N ARG A 30 16.82 -5.46 25.19
CA ARG A 30 17.78 -6.49 24.75
C ARG A 30 19.11 -5.91 24.27
N LEU A 31 19.31 -4.59 24.28
CA LEU A 31 20.53 -3.98 23.78
C LEU A 31 21.73 -4.30 24.67
N ASP A 32 21.61 -4.19 26.00
CA ASP A 32 22.71 -4.49 26.93
C ASP A 32 23.26 -5.93 26.78
N PRO A 33 22.44 -7.00 26.82
CA PRO A 33 22.98 -8.34 26.67
C PRO A 33 23.62 -8.56 25.30
N LEU A 34 23.08 -7.97 24.22
CA LEU A 34 23.69 -8.03 22.88
C LEU A 34 25.05 -7.31 22.85
N LEU A 35 25.16 -6.14 23.45
CA LEU A 35 26.43 -5.40 23.53
C LEU A 35 27.45 -6.11 24.44
N ALA A 36 27.00 -6.86 25.46
CA ALA A 36 27.85 -7.70 26.28
C ALA A 36 28.41 -8.91 25.52
N GLU A 37 27.58 -9.55 24.69
CA GLU A 37 27.99 -10.63 23.79
C GLU A 37 29.01 -10.12 22.75
N LEU A 38 28.74 -8.98 22.12
CA LEU A 38 29.68 -8.32 21.21
C LEU A 38 30.99 -7.97 21.92
N HIS A 39 30.93 -7.43 23.14
CA HIS A 39 32.13 -7.13 23.92
C HIS A 39 33.00 -8.38 24.09
N THR A 40 32.37 -9.50 24.47
CA THR A 40 33.04 -10.78 24.70
C THR A 40 33.68 -11.31 23.41
N ALA A 41 32.97 -11.21 22.28
CA ALA A 41 33.50 -11.59 20.98
C ALA A 41 34.72 -10.73 20.59
N LEU A 42 34.63 -9.40 20.74
CA LEU A 42 35.73 -8.49 20.42
C LEU A 42 36.95 -8.64 21.35
N GLN A 43 36.76 -9.08 22.60
CA GLN A 43 37.87 -9.39 23.51
C GLN A 43 38.59 -10.69 23.17
N ALA A 44 37.93 -11.62 22.48
CA ALA A 44 38.53 -12.87 22.04
C ALA A 44 39.42 -12.69 20.78
N GLU A 45 39.31 -11.56 20.09
CA GLU A 45 40.14 -11.23 18.93
C GLU A 45 41.54 -10.72 19.32
N ALA A 46 42.51 -10.87 18.41
CA ALA A 46 43.91 -10.52 18.66
C ALA A 46 44.16 -9.02 18.92
N ALA A 47 43.26 -8.15 18.45
CA ALA A 47 43.34 -6.69 18.62
C ALA A 47 42.04 -6.14 19.23
N PRO A 48 41.97 -5.91 20.55
CA PRO A 48 40.76 -5.42 21.20
C PRO A 48 40.41 -3.99 20.75
N MET A 49 39.13 -3.71 20.56
CA MET A 49 38.65 -2.37 20.20
C MET A 49 38.86 -1.39 21.37
N PRO A 50 39.69 -0.34 21.22
CA PRO A 50 39.91 0.63 22.29
C PRO A 50 38.63 1.41 22.58
N ARG A 51 38.36 1.68 23.87
CA ARG A 51 37.20 2.47 24.34
C ARG A 51 35.81 1.87 24.05
N PHE A 52 35.71 0.62 23.63
CA PHE A 52 34.41 -0.05 23.46
C PHE A 52 33.58 -0.05 24.74
N ALA A 53 34.20 -0.23 25.91
CA ALA A 53 33.49 -0.20 27.20
C ALA A 53 32.78 1.15 27.44
N SER A 54 33.45 2.27 27.19
CA SER A 54 32.82 3.59 27.30
C SER A 54 31.74 3.85 26.26
N LEU A 55 31.90 3.30 25.05
CA LEU A 55 30.87 3.38 24.00
C LEU A 55 29.62 2.59 24.41
N ARG A 56 29.79 1.37 24.93
CA ARG A 56 28.71 0.55 25.48
C ARG A 56 27.99 1.26 26.62
N ASP A 57 28.73 1.86 27.57
CA ASP A 57 28.12 2.60 28.68
C ASP A 57 27.30 3.82 28.19
N GLY A 58 27.74 4.48 27.12
CA GLY A 58 27.00 5.55 26.45
C GLY A 58 25.72 5.03 25.80
N LEU A 59 25.84 4.02 24.95
CA LEU A 59 24.70 3.36 24.27
C LEU A 59 23.64 2.88 25.26
N GLN A 60 24.08 2.27 26.37
CA GLN A 60 23.17 1.78 27.39
C GLN A 60 22.41 2.91 28.09
N ARG A 61 23.12 3.99 28.45
CA ARG A 61 22.49 5.17 29.06
C ARG A 61 21.46 5.81 28.13
N ASP A 62 21.79 5.94 26.85
CA ASP A 62 20.89 6.54 25.86
C ASP A 62 19.66 5.63 25.61
N ALA A 63 19.86 4.31 25.60
CA ALA A 63 18.76 3.35 25.52
C ALA A 63 17.84 3.41 26.75
N ASP A 64 18.37 3.52 27.96
CA ASP A 64 17.58 3.64 29.20
C ASP A 64 16.75 4.94 29.21
N ASN A 65 17.35 6.05 28.78
CA ASN A 65 16.65 7.33 28.63
C ASN A 65 15.53 7.25 27.57
N ALA A 66 15.80 6.61 26.43
CA ALA A 66 14.80 6.38 25.39
C ALA A 66 13.65 5.50 25.90
N LEU A 67 13.95 4.41 26.61
CA LEU A 67 12.97 3.50 27.22
C LEU A 67 12.01 4.22 28.16
N GLN A 68 12.52 5.13 29.00
CA GLN A 68 11.69 5.94 29.89
C GLN A 68 10.67 6.76 29.10
N CYS A 69 11.11 7.47 28.06
CA CYS A 69 10.24 8.29 27.22
C CYS A 69 9.21 7.46 26.47
N LEU A 70 9.63 6.33 25.88
CA LEU A 70 8.74 5.44 25.11
C LEU A 70 7.66 4.79 25.97
N ARG A 71 7.94 4.46 27.24
CA ARG A 71 6.94 3.91 28.18
C ARG A 71 5.89 4.96 28.58
N GLN A 72 6.28 6.22 28.70
CA GLN A 72 5.34 7.32 28.93
C GLN A 72 4.45 7.53 27.70
N LEU A 73 5.06 7.58 26.50
CA LEU A 73 4.33 7.67 25.24
C LEU A 73 3.34 6.51 25.09
N HIS A 74 3.76 5.27 25.37
CA HIS A 74 2.91 4.09 25.33
C HIS A 74 1.65 4.27 26.19
N THR A 75 1.82 4.76 27.41
CA THR A 75 0.74 4.96 28.37
C THR A 75 -0.32 5.92 27.82
N VAL A 76 0.10 7.02 27.19
CA VAL A 76 -0.81 8.01 26.58
C VAL A 76 -1.51 7.42 25.34
N LEU A 77 -0.77 6.69 24.49
CA LEU A 77 -1.34 6.09 23.29
C LEU A 77 -2.43 5.04 23.59
N GLN A 78 -2.33 4.33 24.71
CA GLN A 78 -3.36 3.36 25.12
C GLN A 78 -4.71 4.02 25.46
N GLN A 79 -4.70 5.30 25.81
CA GLN A 79 -5.91 6.06 26.19
C GLN A 79 -6.63 6.65 24.97
N LEU A 80 -6.07 6.53 23.76
CA LEU A 80 -6.69 7.06 22.56
C LEU A 80 -8.01 6.35 22.22
N PRO A 81 -9.00 7.07 21.67
CA PRO A 81 -10.24 6.46 21.20
C PRO A 81 -10.00 5.74 19.87
N PHE A 82 -9.93 4.41 19.89
CA PHE A 82 -9.76 3.59 18.68
C PHE A 82 -11.12 3.18 18.09
N SER A 83 -11.23 3.23 16.75
CA SER A 83 -12.34 2.65 16.01
C SER A 83 -11.98 1.26 15.51
N SER A 84 -12.90 0.29 15.66
CA SER A 84 -12.77 -1.08 15.15
C SER A 84 -13.06 -1.22 13.65
N ASP A 85 -13.45 -0.15 12.97
CA ASP A 85 -13.93 -0.16 11.57
C ASP A 85 -12.79 -0.20 10.53
N GLY A 86 -11.64 -0.78 10.89
CA GLY A 86 -10.47 -0.93 10.01
C GLY A 86 -10.74 -1.88 8.83
N HIS A 87 -11.54 -1.46 7.86
CA HIS A 87 -11.94 -2.19 6.66
C HIS A 87 -10.78 -2.58 5.70
N GLY A 88 -9.53 -2.37 6.09
CA GLY A 88 -8.32 -2.70 5.33
C GLY A 88 -7.38 -3.71 6.00
N SER A 89 -7.57 -4.07 7.27
CA SER A 89 -6.70 -5.04 7.95
C SER A 89 -7.23 -6.47 7.81
N ARG A 90 -6.33 -7.43 7.60
CA ARG A 90 -6.64 -8.87 7.60
C ARG A 90 -6.98 -9.37 9.02
N ASP A 91 -6.66 -8.58 10.04
CA ASP A 91 -6.84 -8.90 11.46
C ASP A 91 -8.12 -8.24 12.02
N PRO A 92 -9.14 -9.02 12.39
CA PRO A 92 -10.39 -8.53 12.98
C PRO A 92 -10.21 -7.79 14.31
N GLU A 93 -9.07 -7.96 14.99
CA GLU A 93 -8.79 -7.35 16.30
C GLU A 93 -8.01 -6.03 16.19
N SER A 94 -7.63 -5.63 14.97
CA SER A 94 -6.91 -4.37 14.78
C SER A 94 -7.85 -3.17 14.83
N ALA A 95 -7.48 -2.16 15.63
CA ALA A 95 -8.23 -0.92 15.77
C ALA A 95 -7.33 0.26 15.41
N THR A 96 -7.90 1.34 14.87
CA THR A 96 -7.13 2.49 14.40
C THR A 96 -7.62 3.78 15.07
N HIS A 97 -6.68 4.64 15.47
CA HIS A 97 -6.93 6.01 15.87
C HIS A 97 -6.20 6.95 14.92
N ARG A 98 -6.93 7.73 14.14
CA ARG A 98 -6.35 8.73 13.24
C ARG A 98 -6.27 10.10 13.91
N PHE A 99 -5.26 10.88 13.54
CA PHE A 99 -5.20 12.30 13.87
C PHE A 99 -5.82 13.11 12.73
N ALA A 100 -6.84 13.93 13.04
CA ALA A 100 -7.50 14.77 12.05
C ALA A 100 -6.49 15.76 11.43
N LEU A 101 -6.52 15.90 10.10
CA LEU A 101 -5.51 16.64 9.31
C LEU A 101 -4.06 16.18 9.55
N GLY A 102 -3.85 15.06 10.23
CA GLY A 102 -2.52 14.60 10.67
C GLY A 102 -1.94 15.34 11.88
N VAL A 103 -2.72 16.18 12.54
CA VAL A 103 -2.25 17.02 13.67
C VAL A 103 -2.14 16.18 14.94
N VAL A 104 -0.92 15.91 15.39
CA VAL A 104 -0.67 15.16 16.63
C VAL A 104 -0.98 16.05 17.84
N PRO A 105 -1.79 15.58 18.82
CA PRO A 105 -2.07 16.33 20.05
C PRO A 105 -0.81 16.66 20.83
N GLU A 106 -0.79 17.84 21.48
CA GLU A 106 0.36 18.35 22.24
C GLU A 106 0.96 17.34 23.24
N PRO A 107 0.18 16.57 24.03
CA PRO A 107 0.78 15.62 24.97
C PRO A 107 1.58 14.51 24.29
N ILE A 108 1.14 14.07 23.11
CA ILE A 108 1.82 13.03 22.31
C ILE A 108 3.04 13.65 21.62
N ALA A 109 2.88 14.83 21.01
CA ALA A 109 3.98 15.53 20.34
C ALA A 109 5.12 15.88 21.32
N ALA A 110 4.80 16.35 22.53
CA ALA A 110 5.78 16.66 23.57
C ALA A 110 6.54 15.42 24.04
N LEU A 111 5.86 14.28 24.23
CA LEU A 111 6.52 13.02 24.60
C LEU A 111 7.37 12.46 23.46
N ALA A 112 6.92 12.58 22.21
CA ALA A 112 7.72 12.24 21.04
C ALA A 112 8.98 13.13 20.99
N ALA A 113 8.86 14.44 21.20
CA ALA A 113 9.97 15.38 21.23
C ALA A 113 10.99 15.05 22.35
N GLN A 114 10.53 14.59 23.51
CA GLN A 114 11.42 14.15 24.60
C GLN A 114 12.18 12.86 24.27
N ALA A 115 11.57 11.95 23.50
CA ALA A 115 12.20 10.70 23.08
C ALA A 115 13.26 10.89 21.98
N VAL A 116 13.16 11.96 21.18
CA VAL A 116 14.05 12.19 20.02
C VAL A 116 15.53 12.33 20.42
N PRO A 117 15.94 13.18 21.39
CA PRO A 117 17.35 13.33 21.75
C PRO A 117 18.05 12.03 22.19
N PRO A 118 17.52 11.23 23.15
CA PRO A 118 18.19 9.99 23.54
C PRO A 118 18.21 8.95 22.40
N LEU A 119 17.17 8.87 21.57
CA LEU A 119 17.19 7.99 20.40
C LEU A 119 18.18 8.45 19.32
N THR A 120 18.39 9.75 19.17
CA THR A 120 19.39 10.31 18.25
C THR A 120 20.80 9.98 18.73
N ALA A 121 21.09 10.22 20.01
CA ALA A 121 22.37 9.84 20.61
C ALA A 121 22.65 8.33 20.49
N LEU A 122 21.62 7.50 20.70
CA LEU A 122 21.70 6.06 20.49
C LEU A 122 22.00 5.70 19.02
N ALA A 123 21.30 6.32 18.06
CA ALA A 123 21.49 6.08 16.64
C ALA A 123 22.91 6.48 16.19
N ASP A 124 23.40 7.64 16.66
CA ASP A 124 24.75 8.14 16.38
C ASP A 124 25.82 7.21 16.98
N GLY A 125 25.61 6.76 18.22
CA GLY A 125 26.50 5.79 18.87
C GLY A 125 26.56 4.44 18.14
N LEU A 126 25.41 3.94 17.66
CA LEU A 126 25.34 2.72 16.85
C LEU A 126 26.00 2.90 15.48
N SER A 127 25.87 4.09 14.88
CA SER A 127 26.55 4.43 13.62
C SER A 127 28.06 4.44 13.80
N ALA A 128 28.57 5.06 14.88
CA ALA A 128 29.99 5.07 15.19
C ALA A 128 30.53 3.67 15.47
N LEU A 129 29.74 2.80 16.15
CA LEU A 129 30.10 1.41 16.34
C LEU A 129 30.14 0.64 15.02
N HIS A 130 29.16 0.84 14.15
CA HIS A 130 29.10 0.21 12.83
C HIS A 130 30.31 0.59 11.98
N GLU A 131 30.68 1.88 11.94
CA GLU A 131 31.85 2.38 11.21
C GLU A 131 33.15 1.73 11.71
N GLN A 132 33.35 1.67 13.04
CA GLN A 132 34.53 1.03 13.60
C GLN A 132 34.58 -0.50 13.34
N LEU A 133 33.43 -1.16 13.24
CA LEU A 133 33.38 -2.58 12.84
C LEU A 133 33.66 -2.74 11.34
N ALA A 134 33.17 -1.83 10.50
CA ALA A 134 33.40 -1.85 9.06
C ALA A 134 34.89 -1.66 8.73
N GLU A 135 35.55 -0.67 9.35
CA GLU A 135 37.00 -0.45 9.21
C GLU A 135 37.80 -1.72 9.53
N ARG A 136 37.42 -2.45 10.58
CA ARG A 136 38.09 -3.71 10.96
C ARG A 136 37.84 -4.85 9.97
N VAL A 137 36.69 -4.89 9.31
CA VAL A 137 36.42 -5.88 8.26
C VAL A 137 37.28 -5.56 7.03
N ASP A 138 37.34 -4.29 6.64
CA ASP A 138 38.12 -3.81 5.48
C ASP A 138 39.64 -3.98 5.68
N GLU A 139 40.16 -3.72 6.89
CA GLU A 139 41.59 -3.91 7.21
C GLU A 139 42.05 -5.38 7.15
N ASN A 140 41.12 -6.34 7.18
CA ASN A 140 41.41 -7.76 7.19
C ASN A 140 40.97 -8.48 5.89
N ASP A 141 40.68 -7.72 4.82
CA ASP A 141 40.34 -8.26 3.50
C ASP A 141 41.59 -8.89 2.83
N PRO A 142 41.61 -10.21 2.57
CA PRO A 142 42.77 -10.91 2.00
C PRO A 142 43.13 -10.48 0.57
N ASP A 143 42.27 -9.73 -0.14
CA ASP A 143 42.55 -9.21 -1.48
C ASP A 143 43.28 -7.84 -1.48
N GLN A 144 43.52 -7.23 -0.30
CA GLN A 144 44.41 -6.07 -0.18
C GLN A 144 45.87 -6.51 0.00
N ASP A 145 46.70 -6.19 -0.99
CA ASP A 145 48.10 -6.59 -1.21
C ASP A 145 49.09 -6.07 -0.12
N GLN A 146 48.90 -6.44 1.14
CA GLN A 146 49.75 -6.04 2.28
C GLN A 146 50.20 -7.22 3.17
N GLY A 147 51.32 -7.85 2.80
CA GLY A 147 52.21 -8.53 3.75
C GLY A 147 51.66 -9.80 4.45
N PRO A 148 52.44 -10.44 5.33
CA PRO A 148 52.15 -11.80 5.81
C PRO A 148 50.92 -11.83 6.71
N LEU A 149 49.83 -12.41 6.19
CA LEU A 149 48.66 -13.00 6.85
C LEU A 149 48.63 -12.82 8.39
N VAL A 150 48.21 -11.63 8.82
CA VAL A 150 47.58 -11.49 10.14
C VAL A 150 46.19 -12.10 10.01
N ALA A 151 45.80 -12.94 10.97
CA ALA A 151 44.56 -13.71 10.95
C ALA A 151 43.38 -12.83 10.53
N GLY A 152 42.70 -13.23 9.44
CA GLY A 152 41.58 -12.49 8.86
C GLY A 152 40.48 -12.17 9.86
N ALA A 153 39.63 -11.20 9.53
CA ALA A 153 38.45 -10.88 10.30
C ALA A 153 37.71 -12.18 10.61
N SER A 154 37.44 -12.42 11.88
CA SER A 154 36.68 -13.60 12.28
C SER A 154 35.32 -13.57 11.56
N ALA A 155 34.78 -14.73 11.16
CA ALA A 155 33.43 -14.81 10.61
C ALA A 155 32.38 -14.16 11.56
N ASP A 156 32.72 -14.05 12.84
CA ASP A 156 31.93 -13.41 13.87
C ASP A 156 31.86 -11.88 13.73
N THR A 157 32.96 -11.20 13.37
CA THR A 157 32.96 -9.72 13.22
C THR A 157 32.10 -9.24 12.05
N SER A 158 32.12 -9.92 10.90
CA SER A 158 31.23 -9.61 9.78
C SER A 158 29.75 -9.87 10.10
N SER A 159 29.47 -10.90 10.91
CA SER A 159 28.12 -11.19 11.43
C SER A 159 27.62 -10.07 12.36
N TRP A 160 28.50 -9.59 13.25
CA TRP A 160 28.21 -8.47 14.13
C TRP A 160 28.02 -7.16 13.37
N LEU A 161 28.80 -6.90 12.31
CA LEU A 161 28.62 -5.73 11.45
C LEU A 161 27.20 -5.65 10.90
N GLY A 162 26.69 -6.74 10.33
CA GLY A 162 25.31 -6.81 9.85
C GLY A 162 24.27 -6.64 10.96
N THR A 163 24.53 -7.19 12.15
CA THR A 163 23.66 -7.05 13.32
C THR A 163 23.58 -5.60 13.81
N ILE A 164 24.73 -4.93 13.97
CA ILE A 164 24.78 -3.52 14.37
C ILE A 164 24.18 -2.61 13.30
N GLY A 165 24.40 -2.89 12.02
CA GLY A 165 23.79 -2.13 10.91
C GLY A 165 22.26 -2.21 10.92
N ALA A 166 21.70 -3.38 11.27
CA ALA A 166 20.27 -3.54 11.49
C ALA A 166 19.77 -2.72 12.70
N LEU A 167 20.52 -2.68 13.80
CA LEU A 167 20.17 -1.87 14.98
C LEU A 167 20.23 -0.37 14.68
N GLN A 168 21.27 0.10 13.99
CA GLN A 168 21.43 1.47 13.53
C GLN A 168 20.22 1.89 12.68
N SER A 169 19.85 1.07 11.69
CA SER A 169 18.69 1.33 10.82
C SER A 169 17.38 1.42 11.62
N ARG A 170 17.20 0.56 12.63
CA ARG A 170 16.01 0.59 13.52
C ARG A 170 15.98 1.85 14.39
N ALA A 171 17.11 2.26 14.95
CA ALA A 171 17.22 3.48 15.73
C ALA A 171 16.94 4.72 14.88
N ALA A 172 17.56 4.84 13.70
CA ALA A 172 17.35 5.95 12.76
C ALA A 172 15.89 6.06 12.31
N ASN A 173 15.24 4.94 11.98
CA ASN A 173 13.81 4.93 11.64
C ASN A 173 12.91 5.38 12.82
N SER A 174 13.27 5.01 14.05
CA SER A 174 12.54 5.43 15.25
C SER A 174 12.70 6.92 15.52
N VAL A 175 13.91 7.46 15.33
CA VAL A 175 14.18 8.91 15.39
C VAL A 175 13.35 9.65 14.35
N ALA A 176 13.40 9.24 13.09
CA ALA A 176 12.66 9.90 12.02
C ALA A 176 11.15 9.93 12.29
N LEU A 177 10.58 8.80 12.74
CA LEU A 177 9.16 8.70 13.07
C LEU A 177 8.76 9.60 14.23
N LEU A 178 9.51 9.57 15.33
CA LEU A 178 9.17 10.36 16.53
C LEU A 178 9.46 11.85 16.32
N HIS A 179 10.48 12.19 15.53
CA HIS A 179 10.70 13.56 15.10
C HIS A 179 9.51 14.08 14.29
N ASP A 180 8.98 13.30 13.35
CA ASP A 180 7.77 13.70 12.62
C ASP A 180 6.54 13.85 13.54
N TYR A 181 6.34 12.94 14.49
CA TYR A 181 5.26 13.08 15.49
C TYR A 181 5.46 14.31 16.40
N ALA A 182 6.70 14.65 16.73
CA ALA A 182 7.05 15.80 17.57
C ALA A 182 6.73 17.14 16.90
N LEU A 183 6.69 17.20 15.56
CA LEU A 183 6.29 18.41 14.85
C LEU A 183 4.83 18.81 15.15
N GLY A 184 3.96 17.86 15.50
CA GLY A 184 2.55 18.15 15.77
C GLY A 184 1.87 18.80 14.57
N ASP A 185 1.48 20.07 14.71
CA ASP A 185 0.88 20.90 13.65
C ASP A 185 1.92 21.67 12.81
N GLN A 186 3.20 21.67 13.21
CA GLN A 186 4.25 22.48 12.61
C GLN A 186 4.93 21.76 11.45
N THR A 187 4.21 21.51 10.35
CA THR A 187 4.78 20.88 9.16
C THR A 187 4.61 21.73 7.91
N ASP A 188 5.71 21.93 7.18
CA ASP A 188 5.68 22.59 5.87
C ASP A 188 4.95 21.73 4.82
N ALA A 189 5.00 20.40 4.98
CA ALA A 189 4.30 19.43 4.15
C ALA A 189 3.30 18.62 5.01
N PRO A 190 2.05 18.45 4.57
CA PRO A 190 1.05 17.70 5.33
C PRO A 190 1.39 16.21 5.38
N HIS A 191 1.40 15.63 6.58
CA HIS A 191 1.58 14.20 6.81
C HIS A 191 0.31 13.63 7.43
N ALA A 192 -0.20 12.51 6.90
CA ALA A 192 -1.25 11.76 7.57
C ALA A 192 -0.61 10.89 8.66
N ARG A 193 -1.15 11.01 9.88
CA ARG A 193 -0.63 10.30 11.06
C ARG A 193 -1.74 9.54 11.77
N TRP A 194 -1.46 8.32 12.18
CA TRP A 194 -2.41 7.49 12.93
C TRP A 194 -1.70 6.42 13.75
N VAL A 195 -2.42 5.81 14.66
CA VAL A 195 -1.95 4.70 15.48
C VAL A 195 -2.83 3.50 15.22
N ASN A 196 -2.23 2.39 14.82
CA ASN A 196 -2.89 1.09 14.80
C ASN A 196 -2.62 0.39 16.14
N ARG A 197 -3.63 -0.27 16.69
CA ARG A 197 -3.52 -1.09 17.90
C ARG A 197 -3.92 -2.51 17.59
N THR A 198 -3.08 -3.45 17.98
CA THR A 198 -3.38 -4.88 18.04
C THR A 198 -3.41 -5.33 19.50
N ALA A 199 -3.72 -6.61 19.76
CA ALA A 199 -3.65 -7.18 21.10
C ALA A 199 -2.24 -7.09 21.74
N PHE A 200 -1.20 -6.96 20.92
CA PHE A 200 0.20 -7.07 21.38
C PHE A 200 1.01 -5.78 21.21
N ASP A 201 0.58 -4.85 20.35
CA ASP A 201 1.40 -3.68 20.02
C ASP A 201 0.57 -2.45 19.61
N SER A 202 1.22 -1.29 19.67
CA SER A 202 0.75 -0.04 19.08
C SER A 202 1.75 0.39 18.00
N GLU A 203 1.29 0.45 16.76
CA GLU A 203 2.06 0.87 15.61
C GLU A 203 1.73 2.32 15.28
N LEU A 204 2.72 3.20 15.41
CA LEU A 204 2.64 4.57 14.95
C LEU A 204 2.96 4.60 13.46
N VAL A 205 2.17 5.36 12.70
CA VAL A 205 2.36 5.52 11.26
C VAL A 205 2.30 7.00 10.91
N SER A 206 3.28 7.44 10.14
CA SER A 206 3.28 8.73 9.47
C SER A 206 3.54 8.53 7.98
N THR A 207 2.73 9.15 7.14
CA THR A 207 2.91 9.09 5.69
C THR A 207 2.72 10.49 5.09
N PRO A 208 3.58 10.91 4.17
CA PRO A 208 3.40 12.20 3.50
C PRO A 208 2.10 12.18 2.68
N MET A 209 1.26 13.20 2.76
CA MET A 209 0.02 13.27 1.95
C MET A 209 0.31 13.59 0.48
N GLU A 210 1.42 14.27 0.21
CA GLU A 210 1.84 14.65 -1.13
C GLU A 210 3.22 14.07 -1.46
N ALA A 211 3.31 13.29 -2.55
CA ALA A 211 4.57 12.72 -3.01
C ALA A 211 5.38 13.67 -3.91
N GLY A 212 4.74 14.72 -4.45
CA GLY A 212 5.32 15.58 -5.48
C GLY A 212 6.57 16.31 -5.02
N GLY A 213 6.52 17.01 -3.88
CA GLY A 213 7.69 17.73 -3.35
C GLY A 213 8.83 16.80 -2.94
N ILE A 214 8.53 15.56 -2.57
CA ILE A 214 9.55 14.53 -2.31
C ILE A 214 10.23 14.15 -3.62
N LEU A 215 9.46 13.78 -4.64
CA LEU A 215 9.97 13.42 -5.96
C LEU A 215 10.79 14.54 -6.59
N GLU A 216 10.35 15.80 -6.44
CA GLU A 216 11.08 16.97 -6.90
C GLU A 216 12.49 17.03 -6.30
N ARG A 217 12.61 16.88 -4.98
CA ARG A 217 13.87 16.97 -4.25
C ARG A 217 14.80 15.77 -4.43
N VAL A 218 14.25 14.56 -4.50
CA VAL A 218 15.07 13.33 -4.47
C VAL A 218 15.34 12.75 -5.86
N LEU A 219 14.48 13.05 -6.83
CA LEU A 219 14.55 12.47 -8.17
C LEU A 219 14.69 13.55 -9.25
N TRP A 220 13.77 14.51 -9.33
CA TRP A 220 13.74 15.45 -10.46
C TRP A 220 14.89 16.45 -10.44
N SER A 221 15.27 17.00 -9.27
CA SER A 221 16.37 17.96 -9.15
C SER A 221 17.73 17.36 -9.48
N SER A 222 17.88 16.05 -9.34
CA SER A 222 19.11 15.30 -9.62
C SER A 222 19.12 14.68 -11.02
N CYS A 223 18.03 14.83 -11.78
CA CYS A 223 17.85 14.22 -13.08
C CYS A 223 18.02 15.24 -14.21
N HIS A 224 18.88 14.94 -15.19
CA HIS A 224 19.03 15.79 -16.38
C HIS A 224 17.79 15.77 -17.27
N ALA A 225 17.19 14.59 -17.47
CA ALA A 225 15.95 14.40 -18.23
C ALA A 225 15.28 13.08 -17.85
N ALA A 226 13.94 13.08 -17.73
CA ALA A 226 13.15 11.90 -17.42
C ALA A 226 12.00 11.74 -18.44
N ILE A 227 11.73 10.50 -18.84
CA ILE A 227 10.56 10.15 -19.65
C ILE A 227 9.65 9.26 -18.81
N CYS A 228 8.44 9.74 -18.52
CA CYS A 228 7.42 8.98 -17.80
C CYS A 228 6.45 8.33 -18.79
N THR A 229 6.42 7.00 -18.83
CA THR A 229 5.50 6.24 -19.70
C THR A 229 4.60 5.33 -18.88
N SER A 230 3.32 5.30 -19.22
CA SER A 230 2.38 4.25 -18.80
C SER A 230 1.09 4.36 -19.63
N ALA A 231 0.34 3.26 -19.72
CA ALA A 231 -0.95 3.20 -20.38
C ALA A 231 -2.02 4.08 -19.71
N THR A 232 -1.85 4.47 -18.44
CA THR A 232 -2.91 5.06 -17.62
C THR A 232 -2.55 6.37 -16.93
N LEU A 233 -1.62 7.15 -17.48
CA LEU A 233 -1.21 8.45 -16.90
C LEU A 233 -2.31 9.52 -16.91
N THR A 234 -3.34 9.39 -17.77
CA THR A 234 -4.39 10.40 -17.90
C THR A 234 -5.69 10.00 -17.22
N ALA A 235 -6.35 10.97 -16.58
CA ALA A 235 -7.74 10.86 -16.16
C ALA A 235 -8.61 11.79 -17.03
N GLY A 236 -9.67 11.26 -17.65
CA GLY A 236 -10.49 12.03 -18.59
C GLY A 236 -9.70 12.65 -19.75
N GLY A 237 -8.58 12.03 -20.13
CA GLY A 237 -7.70 12.51 -21.20
C GLY A 237 -6.73 13.63 -20.84
N ARG A 238 -6.65 14.01 -19.55
CA ARG A 238 -5.74 15.06 -19.05
C ARG A 238 -4.67 14.48 -18.13
N PHE A 239 -3.48 15.09 -18.13
CA PHE A 239 -2.32 14.67 -17.32
C PHE A 239 -2.21 15.40 -15.97
N ASP A 240 -3.05 16.40 -15.68
CA ASP A 240 -2.85 17.31 -14.54
C ASP A 240 -2.70 16.59 -13.22
N ARG A 241 -3.49 15.53 -12.99
CA ARG A 241 -3.40 14.74 -11.76
C ARG A 241 -2.06 14.03 -11.62
N PHE A 242 -1.55 13.43 -12.70
CA PHE A 242 -0.25 12.79 -12.67
C PHE A 242 0.85 13.83 -12.43
N LEU A 243 0.82 14.95 -13.15
CA LEU A 243 1.81 16.02 -12.98
C LEU A 243 1.83 16.56 -11.54
N GLN A 244 0.65 16.86 -10.98
CA GLN A 244 0.52 17.33 -9.60
C GLN A 244 1.07 16.30 -8.59
N ARG A 245 0.61 15.03 -8.67
CA ARG A 245 1.05 13.99 -7.73
C ARG A 245 2.53 13.65 -7.87
N ALA A 246 3.08 13.75 -9.07
CA ALA A 246 4.48 13.50 -9.34
C ALA A 246 5.37 14.71 -9.03
N GLY A 247 4.82 15.90 -8.75
CA GLY A 247 5.61 17.12 -8.53
C GLY A 247 6.26 17.65 -9.81
N LEU A 248 5.61 17.43 -10.95
CA LEU A 248 6.09 17.92 -12.25
C LEU A 248 5.45 19.29 -12.55
N PRO A 249 6.21 20.25 -13.12
CA PRO A 249 5.67 21.56 -13.49
C PRO A 249 4.53 21.44 -14.50
N ALA A 250 3.58 22.37 -14.47
CA ALA A 250 2.47 22.41 -15.43
C ALA A 250 2.94 22.59 -16.89
N ALA A 251 4.14 23.13 -17.09
CA ALA A 251 4.77 23.29 -18.40
C ALA A 251 5.42 22.00 -18.95
N THR A 252 5.35 20.88 -18.21
CA THR A 252 5.88 19.59 -18.65
C THR A 252 5.25 19.17 -19.97
N THR A 253 6.06 18.77 -20.94
CA THR A 253 5.57 18.26 -22.23
C THR A 253 4.82 16.94 -22.03
N THR A 254 3.57 16.90 -22.47
CA THR A 254 2.72 15.71 -22.39
C THR A 254 2.29 15.22 -23.76
N LEU A 255 2.34 13.91 -23.99
CA LEU A 255 1.88 13.27 -25.21
C LEU A 255 0.97 12.09 -24.87
N ARG A 256 -0.25 12.07 -25.44
CA ARG A 256 -1.16 10.92 -25.36
C ARG A 256 -1.22 10.23 -26.72
N ILE A 257 -0.79 8.98 -26.75
CA ILE A 257 -0.89 8.12 -27.93
C ILE A 257 -2.24 7.38 -27.87
N PRO A 258 -3.09 7.48 -28.89
CA PRO A 258 -4.34 6.73 -28.93
C PRO A 258 -4.06 5.23 -29.06
N SER A 259 -4.92 4.40 -28.45
CA SER A 259 -4.85 2.94 -28.60
C SER A 259 -5.12 2.54 -30.06
N PRO A 260 -4.40 1.54 -30.61
CA PRO A 260 -4.62 1.07 -31.98
C PRO A 260 -5.89 0.20 -32.14
N PHE A 261 -6.51 -0.23 -31.03
CA PHE A 261 -7.61 -1.20 -31.07
C PHE A 261 -8.98 -0.58 -31.35
N ASP A 262 -9.80 -1.28 -32.16
CA ASP A 262 -11.22 -0.97 -32.37
C ASP A 262 -12.09 -1.54 -31.24
N TYR A 263 -12.00 -0.93 -30.05
CA TYR A 263 -12.72 -1.39 -28.85
C TYR A 263 -14.24 -1.66 -29.04
N PRO A 264 -15.01 -0.83 -29.78
CA PRO A 264 -16.44 -1.09 -29.99
C PRO A 264 -16.75 -2.43 -30.66
N SER A 265 -15.86 -2.97 -31.50
CA SER A 265 -16.10 -4.25 -32.19
C SER A 265 -15.63 -5.46 -31.39
N ILE A 266 -14.61 -5.31 -30.54
CA ILE A 266 -14.00 -6.41 -29.78
C ILE A 266 -14.46 -6.51 -28.32
N ALA A 267 -14.98 -5.43 -27.73
CA ALA A 267 -15.30 -5.40 -26.30
C ALA A 267 -16.60 -4.67 -25.97
N THR A 268 -17.41 -5.29 -25.11
CA THR A 268 -18.67 -4.73 -24.61
C THR A 268 -18.58 -4.37 -23.13
N LEU A 269 -18.94 -3.13 -22.77
CA LEU A 269 -19.21 -2.72 -21.40
C LEU A 269 -20.70 -2.88 -21.12
N HIS A 270 -21.04 -3.88 -20.31
CA HIS A 270 -22.40 -4.22 -19.92
C HIS A 270 -22.72 -3.71 -18.51
N ILE A 271 -23.83 -2.99 -18.36
CA ILE A 271 -24.33 -2.47 -17.08
C ILE A 271 -25.73 -3.05 -16.83
N PRO A 272 -25.85 -4.10 -16.00
CA PRO A 272 -27.14 -4.74 -15.73
C PRO A 272 -28.12 -3.86 -14.96
N ALA A 273 -29.39 -4.25 -15.01
CA ALA A 273 -30.47 -3.65 -14.25
C ALA A 273 -30.46 -4.12 -12.79
N MET A 274 -29.46 -3.65 -12.04
CA MET A 274 -29.39 -3.85 -10.58
C MET A 274 -30.52 -3.09 -9.88
N ARG A 275 -31.21 -3.72 -8.94
CA ARG A 275 -32.28 -3.10 -8.14
C ARG A 275 -31.72 -2.28 -6.99
N HIS A 276 -30.62 -2.74 -6.40
CA HIS A 276 -30.00 -2.09 -5.24
C HIS A 276 -28.69 -1.40 -5.63
N GLU A 277 -28.49 -0.16 -5.18
CA GLU A 277 -27.18 0.48 -5.24
C GLU A 277 -26.25 -0.11 -4.16
N PRO A 278 -24.92 -0.08 -4.36
CA PRO A 278 -23.93 -0.55 -3.39
C PRO A 278 -24.05 -0.01 -1.96
N SER A 279 -24.74 1.12 -1.75
CA SER A 279 -25.05 1.67 -0.43
C SER A 279 -25.95 0.74 0.39
N ALA A 280 -26.88 0.01 -0.26
CA ALA A 280 -27.69 -1.03 0.36
C ALA A 280 -26.90 -2.35 0.37
N THR A 281 -25.82 -2.39 1.15
CA THR A 281 -24.77 -3.42 1.09
C THR A 281 -25.32 -4.85 1.06
N GLN A 282 -26.19 -5.20 2.00
CA GLN A 282 -26.69 -6.58 2.12
C GLN A 282 -27.56 -6.96 0.92
N GLN A 283 -28.48 -6.09 0.50
CA GLN A 283 -29.37 -6.36 -0.63
C GLN A 283 -28.60 -6.39 -1.96
N HIS A 284 -27.62 -5.49 -2.15
CA HIS A 284 -26.73 -5.49 -3.32
C HIS A 284 -25.90 -6.77 -3.38
N ASP A 285 -25.25 -7.17 -2.29
CA ASP A 285 -24.42 -8.37 -2.27
C ASP A 285 -25.26 -9.65 -2.51
N GLN A 286 -26.50 -9.69 -2.01
CA GLN A 286 -27.46 -10.77 -2.31
C GLN A 286 -27.85 -10.81 -3.78
N GLU A 287 -28.15 -9.67 -4.38
CA GLU A 287 -28.49 -9.56 -5.79
C GLU A 287 -27.32 -9.95 -6.69
N VAL A 288 -26.09 -9.54 -6.35
CA VAL A 288 -24.87 -9.96 -7.04
C VAL A 288 -24.71 -11.48 -6.99
N ALA A 289 -24.86 -12.10 -5.82
CA ALA A 289 -24.75 -13.55 -5.68
C ALA A 289 -25.80 -14.31 -6.53
N GLN A 290 -26.99 -13.75 -6.73
CA GLN A 290 -28.03 -14.32 -7.59
C GLN A 290 -27.71 -14.19 -9.09
N ARG A 291 -27.04 -13.11 -9.50
CA ARG A 291 -26.71 -12.83 -10.91
C ARG A 291 -25.42 -13.52 -11.37
N LEU A 292 -24.46 -13.73 -10.47
CA LEU A 292 -23.14 -14.25 -10.82
C LEU A 292 -23.18 -15.59 -11.56
N PRO A 293 -23.98 -16.61 -11.18
CA PRO A 293 -24.03 -17.87 -11.91
C PRO A 293 -24.41 -17.73 -13.39
N GLU A 294 -25.40 -16.88 -13.70
CA GLU A 294 -25.81 -16.58 -15.08
C GLU A 294 -24.69 -15.86 -15.85
N LEU A 295 -24.03 -14.89 -15.20
CA LEU A 295 -22.93 -14.14 -15.80
C LEU A 295 -21.72 -15.03 -16.11
N LEU A 296 -21.33 -15.89 -15.17
CA LEU A 296 -20.21 -16.80 -15.32
C LEU A 296 -20.49 -17.91 -16.31
N GLY A 297 -21.71 -18.46 -16.34
CA GLY A 297 -22.11 -19.51 -17.28
C GLY A 297 -22.04 -19.11 -18.76
N SER A 298 -21.88 -17.81 -19.05
CA SER A 298 -21.74 -17.28 -20.40
C SER A 298 -20.29 -17.01 -20.85
N ALA A 299 -19.30 -17.33 -20.03
CA ALA A 299 -17.88 -17.11 -20.33
C ALA A 299 -17.02 -18.33 -19.97
N VAL A 300 -16.00 -18.62 -20.79
CA VAL A 300 -15.03 -19.70 -20.51
C VAL A 300 -14.08 -19.26 -19.38
N SER A 301 -13.70 -17.99 -19.37
CA SER A 301 -12.85 -17.41 -18.34
C SER A 301 -13.38 -16.08 -17.81
N ALA A 302 -13.23 -15.85 -16.51
CA ALA A 302 -13.63 -14.60 -15.89
C ALA A 302 -12.70 -14.13 -14.77
N LEU A 303 -12.61 -12.82 -14.60
CA LEU A 303 -11.97 -12.16 -13.47
C LEU A 303 -13.02 -11.36 -12.70
N LEU A 304 -13.28 -11.74 -11.46
CA LEU A 304 -14.23 -11.09 -10.55
C LEU A 304 -13.48 -10.19 -9.57
N LEU A 305 -13.81 -8.90 -9.57
CA LEU A 305 -13.18 -7.88 -8.74
C LEU A 305 -14.16 -7.30 -7.74
N PHE A 306 -13.83 -7.47 -6.46
CA PHE A 306 -14.62 -7.03 -5.32
C PHE A 306 -13.99 -5.80 -4.65
N SER A 307 -14.81 -4.97 -4.00
CA SER A 307 -14.30 -3.77 -3.32
C SER A 307 -13.65 -4.07 -1.96
N SER A 308 -13.98 -5.19 -1.33
CA SER A 308 -13.44 -5.58 -0.03
C SER A 308 -13.46 -7.09 0.20
N TRP A 309 -12.62 -7.57 1.11
CA TRP A 309 -12.57 -8.96 1.55
C TRP A 309 -13.90 -9.44 2.14
N ARG A 310 -14.56 -8.58 2.94
CA ARG A 310 -15.89 -8.88 3.49
C ARG A 310 -16.89 -9.16 2.38
N GLN A 311 -16.89 -8.34 1.33
CA GLN A 311 -17.78 -8.52 0.19
C GLN A 311 -17.45 -9.80 -0.60
N LEU A 312 -16.17 -10.02 -0.89
CA LEU A 312 -15.69 -11.24 -1.56
C LEU A 312 -16.19 -12.48 -0.82
N ASN A 313 -15.86 -12.61 0.46
CA ASN A 313 -16.20 -13.78 1.27
C ASN A 313 -17.73 -13.97 1.39
N ALA A 314 -18.48 -12.89 1.60
CA ALA A 314 -19.94 -12.95 1.73
C ALA A 314 -20.63 -13.41 0.46
N ILE A 315 -20.12 -13.03 -0.71
CA ILE A 315 -20.70 -13.41 -2.01
C ILE A 315 -20.25 -14.81 -2.40
N ILE A 316 -18.95 -15.13 -2.29
CA ILE A 316 -18.42 -16.46 -2.62
C ILE A 316 -19.11 -17.55 -1.78
N ALA A 317 -19.34 -17.32 -0.49
CA ALA A 317 -20.03 -18.27 0.39
C ALA A 317 -21.49 -18.56 -0.02
N ARG A 318 -22.09 -17.72 -0.87
CA ARG A 318 -23.47 -17.87 -1.37
C ARG A 318 -23.54 -18.43 -2.79
N LEU A 319 -22.40 -18.60 -3.46
CA LEU A 319 -22.37 -19.19 -4.79
C LEU A 319 -22.69 -20.68 -4.72
N PRO A 320 -23.33 -21.25 -5.75
CA PRO A 320 -23.66 -22.67 -5.75
C PRO A 320 -22.38 -23.52 -5.84
N ASP A 321 -22.44 -24.73 -5.27
CA ASP A 321 -21.27 -25.60 -5.11
C ASP A 321 -20.69 -26.14 -6.43
N ASP A 322 -21.47 -26.12 -7.52
CA ASP A 322 -21.04 -26.53 -8.86
C ASP A 322 -20.01 -25.58 -9.48
N LEU A 323 -19.98 -24.31 -9.06
CA LEU A 323 -18.98 -23.33 -9.49
C LEU A 323 -17.64 -23.45 -8.75
N ARG A 324 -17.63 -24.07 -7.55
CA ARG A 324 -16.43 -24.20 -6.71
C ARG A 324 -15.22 -24.78 -7.43
N PRO A 325 -15.32 -25.86 -8.24
CA PRO A 325 -14.16 -26.46 -8.89
C PRO A 325 -13.50 -25.55 -9.94
N ALA A 326 -14.22 -24.56 -10.46
CA ALA A 326 -13.73 -23.60 -11.44
C ALA A 326 -13.33 -22.26 -10.82
N LEU A 327 -13.55 -22.05 -9.52
CA LEU A 327 -13.36 -20.77 -8.85
C LEU A 327 -12.06 -20.75 -8.04
N HIS A 328 -11.19 -19.80 -8.35
CA HIS A 328 -9.90 -19.58 -7.72
C HIS A 328 -9.94 -18.27 -6.93
N VAL A 329 -10.02 -18.38 -5.59
CA VAL A 329 -10.23 -17.22 -4.72
C VAL A 329 -8.89 -16.74 -4.13
N GLN A 330 -8.64 -15.44 -4.25
CA GLN A 330 -7.50 -14.78 -3.63
C GLN A 330 -7.44 -15.10 -2.14
N GLY A 331 -6.26 -15.49 -1.64
CA GLY A 331 -6.05 -15.79 -0.22
C GLY A 331 -6.14 -17.27 0.13
N GLU A 332 -6.69 -18.12 -0.74
CA GLU A 332 -6.69 -19.58 -0.55
C GLU A 332 -5.34 -20.22 -0.91
N GLN A 333 -4.66 -19.69 -1.93
CA GLN A 333 -3.33 -20.11 -2.36
C GLN A 333 -2.47 -18.90 -2.72
N SER A 334 -1.18 -19.14 -3.03
CA SER A 334 -0.32 -18.08 -3.56
C SER A 334 -0.86 -17.56 -4.89
N LYS A 335 -0.63 -16.28 -5.19
CA LYS A 335 -1.07 -15.65 -6.45
C LYS A 335 -0.61 -16.44 -7.68
N GLN A 336 0.64 -16.93 -7.67
CA GLN A 336 1.17 -17.75 -8.75
C GLN A 336 0.43 -19.08 -8.90
N ALA A 337 0.17 -19.79 -7.79
CA ALA A 337 -0.54 -21.06 -7.83
C ALA A 337 -1.98 -20.92 -8.36
N LEU A 338 -2.68 -19.82 -8.02
CA LEU A 338 -4.02 -19.53 -8.55
C LEU A 338 -3.97 -19.28 -10.07
N LEU A 339 -2.95 -18.57 -10.55
CA LEU A 339 -2.76 -18.32 -11.98
C LEU A 339 -2.43 -19.60 -12.75
N ASP A 340 -1.50 -20.41 -12.24
CA ASP A 340 -1.10 -21.67 -12.87
C ASP A 340 -2.28 -22.64 -12.98
N ALA A 341 -3.09 -22.74 -11.92
CA ALA A 341 -4.31 -23.55 -11.93
C ALA A 341 -5.34 -23.02 -12.93
N HIS A 342 -5.50 -21.69 -13.00
CA HIS A 342 -6.41 -21.05 -13.96
C HIS A 342 -5.99 -21.34 -15.40
N HIS A 343 -4.71 -21.13 -15.75
CA HIS A 343 -4.19 -21.42 -17.08
C HIS A 343 -4.37 -22.88 -17.45
N ALA A 344 -4.00 -23.81 -16.55
CA ALA A 344 -4.10 -25.24 -16.80
C ALA A 344 -5.54 -25.69 -17.10
N ARG A 345 -6.55 -25.10 -16.46
CA ARG A 345 -7.96 -25.40 -16.74
C ARG A 345 -8.41 -24.87 -18.10
N ILE A 346 -8.06 -23.63 -18.43
CA ILE A 346 -8.40 -23.02 -19.72
C ILE A 346 -7.74 -23.78 -20.87
N ASP A 347 -6.48 -24.19 -20.72
CA ASP A 347 -5.75 -24.98 -21.71
C ASP A 347 -6.39 -26.37 -21.95
N GLN A 348 -7.13 -26.89 -20.95
CA GLN A 348 -7.92 -28.13 -21.06
C GLN A 348 -9.32 -27.90 -21.65
N GLY A 349 -9.66 -26.66 -22.05
CA GLY A 349 -10.99 -26.29 -22.53
C GLY A 349 -12.06 -26.27 -21.44
N LEU A 350 -11.67 -26.22 -20.16
CA LEU A 350 -12.58 -26.13 -19.02
C LEU A 350 -12.82 -24.67 -18.65
N THR A 351 -13.93 -24.41 -17.96
CA THR A 351 -14.18 -23.08 -17.40
C THR A 351 -13.27 -22.80 -16.20
N SER A 352 -12.83 -21.55 -16.05
CA SER A 352 -12.02 -21.13 -14.92
C SER A 352 -12.22 -19.66 -14.58
N TYR A 353 -12.34 -19.34 -13.29
CA TYR A 353 -12.69 -18.01 -12.81
C TYR A 353 -11.77 -17.59 -11.66
N LEU A 354 -11.21 -16.40 -11.76
CA LEU A 354 -10.40 -15.78 -10.72
C LEU A 354 -11.25 -14.79 -9.93
N ALA A 355 -11.22 -14.83 -8.59
CA ALA A 355 -11.94 -13.90 -7.74
C ALA A 355 -11.01 -13.27 -6.70
N GLY A 356 -11.01 -11.93 -6.62
CA GLY A 356 -10.18 -11.20 -5.66
C GLY A 356 -10.65 -9.78 -5.41
N VAL A 357 -10.04 -9.11 -4.44
CA VAL A 357 -10.25 -7.67 -4.26
C VAL A 357 -9.61 -6.89 -5.43
N ALA A 358 -10.02 -5.65 -5.68
CA ALA A 358 -9.56 -4.87 -6.84
C ALA A 358 -8.02 -4.86 -7.02
N SER A 359 -7.25 -4.80 -5.93
CA SER A 359 -5.78 -4.85 -5.98
C SER A 359 -5.21 -6.19 -6.47
N PHE A 360 -6.00 -7.27 -6.48
CA PHE A 360 -5.61 -8.55 -7.05
C PHE A 360 -5.34 -8.46 -8.55
N ALA A 361 -6.06 -7.60 -9.26
CA ALA A 361 -5.93 -7.42 -10.72
C ALA A 361 -4.54 -6.88 -11.12
N GLU A 362 -3.87 -6.18 -10.22
CA GLU A 362 -2.56 -5.60 -10.49
C GLU A 362 -1.53 -6.70 -10.70
N GLY A 363 -0.85 -6.66 -11.86
CA GLY A 363 0.15 -7.64 -12.23
C GLY A 363 -0.40 -9.06 -12.38
N LEU A 364 -1.69 -9.25 -12.70
CA LEU A 364 -2.13 -10.51 -13.31
C LEU A 364 -1.76 -10.46 -14.79
N ASP A 365 -1.18 -11.55 -15.29
CA ASP A 365 -0.94 -11.78 -16.70
C ASP A 365 -1.98 -12.80 -17.22
N LEU A 366 -2.92 -12.31 -18.03
CA LEU A 366 -4.08 -13.06 -18.53
C LEU A 366 -4.30 -12.66 -20.00
N PRO A 367 -3.44 -13.10 -20.93
CA PRO A 367 -3.66 -12.92 -22.36
C PRO A 367 -4.73 -13.88 -22.91
N ASP A 368 -5.23 -13.61 -24.12
CA ASP A 368 -6.06 -14.53 -24.90
C ASP A 368 -7.33 -15.04 -24.16
N ASP A 369 -7.53 -16.36 -24.17
CA ASP A 369 -8.65 -17.04 -23.53
C ASP A 369 -8.56 -17.08 -22.01
N TYR A 370 -7.45 -16.61 -21.40
CA TYR A 370 -7.33 -16.56 -19.94
C TYR A 370 -8.19 -15.46 -19.31
N CYS A 371 -8.66 -14.47 -20.07
CA CYS A 371 -9.68 -13.53 -19.59
C CYS A 371 -10.63 -13.05 -20.69
N ARG A 372 -11.84 -13.63 -20.75
CA ARG A 372 -12.92 -13.20 -21.67
C ARG A 372 -14.00 -12.36 -21.00
N HIS A 373 -14.06 -12.36 -19.67
CA HIS A 373 -15.05 -11.60 -18.93
C HIS A 373 -14.47 -10.97 -17.65
N VAL A 374 -14.42 -9.64 -17.59
CA VAL A 374 -14.12 -8.93 -16.35
C VAL A 374 -15.42 -8.53 -15.67
N ILE A 375 -15.63 -8.96 -14.43
CA ILE A 375 -16.81 -8.62 -13.62
C ILE A 375 -16.37 -7.71 -12.47
N ILE A 376 -16.86 -6.48 -12.48
CA ILE A 376 -16.56 -5.49 -11.44
C ILE A 376 -17.82 -5.32 -10.59
N VAL A 377 -17.73 -5.71 -9.32
CA VAL A 377 -18.91 -5.78 -8.45
C VAL A 377 -19.36 -4.39 -7.98
N LYS A 378 -18.41 -3.51 -7.66
CA LYS A 378 -18.64 -2.13 -7.21
C LYS A 378 -17.61 -1.21 -7.88
N LEU A 379 -17.97 0.05 -8.11
CA LEU A 379 -17.00 1.06 -8.54
C LEU A 379 -15.82 1.12 -7.56
N PRO A 380 -14.55 1.17 -8.05
CA PRO A 380 -13.35 0.98 -7.24
C PRO A 380 -12.93 2.24 -6.46
N PHE A 381 -13.90 2.88 -5.80
CA PHE A 381 -13.60 3.93 -4.82
C PHE A 381 -12.80 3.34 -3.66
N ALA A 382 -11.89 4.14 -3.10
CA ALA A 382 -11.17 3.76 -1.91
C ALA A 382 -12.14 3.48 -0.75
N ALA A 383 -11.70 2.66 0.21
CA ALA A 383 -12.45 2.46 1.43
C ALA A 383 -12.59 3.83 2.13
N PRO A 384 -13.80 4.23 2.54
CA PRO A 384 -14.02 5.54 3.17
C PRO A 384 -13.24 5.70 4.48
N ASP A 385 -12.78 4.60 5.08
CA ASP A 385 -12.13 4.55 6.39
C ASP A 385 -10.61 4.39 6.32
N ALA A 386 -10.00 4.47 5.13
CA ALA A 386 -8.55 4.46 5.00
C ALA A 386 -7.97 5.75 5.61
N PRO A 387 -7.06 5.67 6.62
CA PRO A 387 -6.57 6.85 7.33
C PRO A 387 -5.93 7.91 6.43
N LEU A 388 -5.14 7.48 5.46
CA LEU A 388 -4.51 8.36 4.49
C LEU A 388 -5.54 9.06 3.60
N ASP A 389 -6.49 8.32 3.05
CA ASP A 389 -7.53 8.86 2.16
C ASP A 389 -8.41 9.89 2.89
N GLN A 390 -8.75 9.61 4.16
CA GLN A 390 -9.49 10.54 5.01
C GLN A 390 -8.68 11.82 5.29
N ALA A 391 -7.41 11.69 5.65
CA ALA A 391 -6.57 12.85 5.93
C ALA A 391 -6.34 13.72 4.67
N MET A 392 -6.16 13.08 3.51
CA MET A 392 -6.10 13.77 2.22
C MET A 392 -7.42 14.47 1.88
N ALA A 393 -8.56 13.85 2.19
CA ALA A 393 -9.87 14.45 1.97
C ALA A 393 -10.07 15.70 2.84
N GLU A 394 -9.78 15.59 4.14
CA GLU A 394 -9.84 16.71 5.09
C GLU A 394 -8.94 17.87 4.64
N TRP A 395 -7.74 17.57 4.16
CA TRP A 395 -6.79 18.57 3.68
C TRP A 395 -7.27 19.32 2.43
N VAL A 396 -7.90 18.62 1.47
CA VAL A 396 -8.53 19.26 0.29
C VAL A 396 -9.73 20.11 0.71
N GLU A 397 -10.57 19.59 1.59
CA GLU A 397 -11.78 20.29 2.06
C GLU A 397 -11.44 21.54 2.88
N ALA A 398 -10.38 21.49 3.71
CA ALA A 398 -9.88 22.65 4.45
C ALA A 398 -9.42 23.81 3.53
N ARG A 399 -9.10 23.51 2.26
CA ARG A 399 -8.73 24.50 1.23
C ARG A 399 -9.91 24.92 0.35
N GLY A 400 -11.14 24.51 0.70
CA GLY A 400 -12.36 24.82 -0.04
C GLY A 400 -12.58 23.94 -1.29
N GLY A 401 -11.79 22.88 -1.46
CA GLY A 401 -11.95 21.92 -2.54
C GLY A 401 -13.01 20.85 -2.26
N ASN A 402 -13.26 19.98 -3.23
CA ASN A 402 -14.12 18.82 -3.07
C ASN A 402 -13.32 17.52 -3.22
N ALA A 403 -12.96 16.90 -2.10
CA ALA A 403 -12.14 15.68 -2.08
C ALA A 403 -12.73 14.54 -2.92
N PHE A 404 -14.06 14.38 -2.95
CA PHE A 404 -14.70 13.34 -3.75
C PHE A 404 -14.44 13.52 -5.26
N TYR A 405 -14.61 14.74 -5.78
CA TYR A 405 -14.38 15.02 -7.21
C TYR A 405 -12.92 15.21 -7.57
N GLU A 406 -12.11 15.74 -6.66
CA GLU A 406 -10.70 16.02 -6.89
C GLU A 406 -9.80 14.83 -6.63
N ILE A 407 -10.16 13.91 -5.73
CA ILE A 407 -9.35 12.73 -5.37
C ILE A 407 -10.08 11.44 -5.75
N ALA A 408 -11.22 11.17 -5.14
CA ALA A 408 -11.84 9.84 -5.19
C ALA A 408 -12.28 9.45 -6.60
N VAL A 409 -12.89 10.37 -7.36
CA VAL A 409 -13.35 10.11 -8.74
C VAL A 409 -12.18 9.84 -9.70
N PRO A 410 -11.12 10.68 -9.77
CA PRO A 410 -9.96 10.37 -10.59
C PRO A 410 -9.24 9.07 -10.23
N ASP A 411 -9.08 8.75 -8.94
CA ASP A 411 -8.42 7.52 -8.52
C ASP A 411 -9.28 6.28 -8.84
N ALA A 412 -10.61 6.39 -8.68
CA ALA A 412 -11.53 5.35 -9.14
C ALA A 412 -11.49 5.19 -10.66
N ALA A 413 -11.34 6.28 -11.43
CA ALA A 413 -11.19 6.20 -12.88
C ALA A 413 -9.94 5.41 -13.27
N LEU A 414 -8.79 5.71 -12.63
CA LEU A 414 -7.53 5.02 -12.87
C LEU A 414 -7.64 3.52 -12.57
N ARG A 415 -8.16 3.17 -11.39
CA ARG A 415 -8.37 1.76 -10.99
C ARG A 415 -9.33 1.03 -11.91
N LEU A 416 -10.38 1.72 -12.40
CA LEU A 416 -11.34 1.14 -13.33
C LEU A 416 -10.68 0.86 -14.69
N VAL A 417 -9.86 1.78 -15.21
CA VAL A 417 -9.10 1.56 -16.45
C VAL A 417 -8.14 0.37 -16.29
N GLN A 418 -7.40 0.29 -15.17
CA GLN A 418 -6.49 -0.83 -14.90
C GLN A 418 -7.21 -2.18 -14.82
N ALA A 419 -8.38 -2.21 -14.17
CA ALA A 419 -9.23 -3.40 -14.08
C ALA A 419 -9.73 -3.83 -15.47
N CYS A 420 -10.21 -2.89 -16.28
CA CYS A 420 -10.69 -3.15 -17.64
C CYS A 420 -9.56 -3.53 -18.61
N GLY A 421 -8.35 -2.99 -18.40
CA GLY A 421 -7.16 -3.28 -19.20
C GLY A 421 -6.64 -4.72 -19.08
N ARG A 422 -7.22 -5.54 -18.18
CA ARG A 422 -6.93 -6.98 -18.13
C ARG A 422 -7.61 -7.75 -19.26
N LEU A 423 -8.66 -7.20 -19.87
CA LEU A 423 -9.45 -7.87 -20.91
C LEU A 423 -8.79 -7.83 -22.29
N ILE A 424 -8.19 -6.70 -22.67
CA ILE A 424 -7.67 -6.46 -24.03
C ILE A 424 -6.20 -6.09 -23.95
N ARG A 425 -5.32 -6.96 -24.47
CA ARG A 425 -3.87 -6.78 -24.48
C ARG A 425 -3.27 -6.78 -25.88
N HIS A 426 -3.81 -7.60 -26.79
CA HIS A 426 -3.41 -7.64 -28.19
C HIS A 426 -4.61 -7.72 -29.13
N GLU A 427 -4.35 -7.67 -30.45
CA GLU A 427 -5.38 -7.53 -31.50
C GLU A 427 -6.38 -8.69 -31.58
N GLY A 428 -6.04 -9.86 -31.03
CA GLY A 428 -6.91 -11.04 -31.00
C GLY A 428 -7.87 -11.08 -29.81
N ASP A 429 -7.67 -10.19 -28.82
CA ASP A 429 -8.47 -10.19 -27.62
C ASP A 429 -9.85 -9.59 -27.86
N HIS A 430 -10.85 -10.28 -27.33
CA HIS A 430 -12.23 -9.83 -27.30
C HIS A 430 -12.91 -10.31 -26.02
N GLY A 431 -14.01 -9.65 -25.65
CA GLY A 431 -14.80 -10.11 -24.52
C GLY A 431 -15.74 -9.06 -23.95
N ARG A 432 -16.05 -9.22 -22.66
CA ARG A 432 -17.06 -8.40 -21.98
C ARG A 432 -16.55 -7.89 -20.65
N ILE A 433 -16.93 -6.67 -20.30
CA ILE A 433 -16.83 -6.11 -18.95
C ILE A 433 -18.26 -5.99 -18.42
N THR A 434 -18.56 -6.56 -17.27
CA THR A 434 -19.83 -6.34 -16.58
C THR A 434 -19.59 -5.53 -15.30
N LEU A 435 -20.23 -4.38 -15.19
CA LEU A 435 -20.18 -3.54 -13.99
C LEU A 435 -21.52 -3.60 -13.25
N LEU A 436 -21.52 -4.21 -12.06
CA LEU A 436 -22.72 -4.44 -11.22
C LEU A 436 -23.07 -3.25 -10.32
N ASP A 437 -22.70 -2.04 -10.74
CA ASP A 437 -22.90 -0.79 -10.01
C ASP A 437 -23.57 0.26 -10.90
N ARG A 438 -24.88 0.47 -10.70
CA ARG A 438 -25.66 1.42 -11.50
C ARG A 438 -25.25 2.88 -11.31
N ARG A 439 -24.44 3.22 -10.31
CA ARG A 439 -23.98 4.59 -10.08
C ARG A 439 -23.17 5.14 -11.25
N ILE A 440 -22.57 4.27 -12.07
CA ILE A 440 -21.87 4.65 -13.31
C ILE A 440 -22.78 5.35 -14.33
N VAL A 441 -24.09 5.06 -14.32
CA VAL A 441 -25.08 5.71 -15.21
C VAL A 441 -26.02 6.64 -14.46
N SER A 442 -26.30 6.39 -13.17
CA SER A 442 -27.25 7.20 -12.39
C SER A 442 -26.62 8.47 -11.79
N ARG A 443 -25.29 8.51 -11.57
CA ARG A 443 -24.61 9.64 -10.91
C ARG A 443 -23.84 10.51 -11.89
N ARG A 444 -23.73 11.81 -11.60
CA ARG A 444 -23.03 12.80 -12.45
C ARG A 444 -21.57 12.42 -12.74
N TYR A 445 -20.85 11.91 -11.74
CA TYR A 445 -19.45 11.50 -11.89
C TYR A 445 -19.28 10.29 -12.82
N GLY A 446 -20.34 9.50 -13.05
CA GLY A 446 -20.30 8.33 -13.90
C GLY A 446 -19.89 8.65 -15.34
N ARG A 447 -20.27 9.83 -15.85
CA ARG A 447 -19.83 10.33 -17.17
C ARG A 447 -18.31 10.48 -17.25
N THR A 448 -17.67 10.96 -16.17
CA THR A 448 -16.20 11.13 -16.09
C THR A 448 -15.50 9.77 -16.07
N LEU A 449 -16.04 8.81 -15.32
CA LEU A 449 -15.51 7.45 -15.27
C LEU A 449 -15.62 6.76 -16.64
N LEU A 450 -16.80 6.83 -17.28
CA LEU A 450 -17.01 6.28 -18.62
C LEU A 450 -16.09 6.93 -19.67
N ALA A 451 -15.88 8.24 -19.61
CA ALA A 451 -14.99 8.96 -20.52
C ALA A 451 -13.50 8.64 -20.32
N SER A 452 -13.14 8.04 -19.18
CA SER A 452 -11.76 7.60 -18.92
C SER A 452 -11.48 6.18 -19.44
N LEU A 453 -12.53 5.39 -19.66
CA LEU A 453 -12.41 4.06 -20.24
C LEU A 453 -12.17 4.13 -21.75
N PRO A 454 -11.57 3.09 -22.34
CA PRO A 454 -11.63 2.88 -23.78
C PRO A 454 -13.08 2.89 -24.29
N PRO A 455 -13.31 3.27 -25.55
CA PRO A 455 -14.65 3.42 -26.12
C PRO A 455 -15.29 2.05 -26.41
N TYR A 456 -15.57 1.27 -25.37
CA TYR A 456 -16.24 -0.02 -25.50
C TYR A 456 -17.68 0.14 -26.03
N ARG A 457 -18.22 -0.94 -26.61
CA ARG A 457 -19.65 -1.00 -26.91
C ARG A 457 -20.45 -0.96 -25.61
N LEU A 458 -21.16 0.13 -25.36
CA LEU A 458 -21.93 0.30 -24.14
C LEU A 458 -23.32 -0.34 -24.27
N VAL A 459 -23.64 -1.27 -23.38
CA VAL A 459 -24.97 -1.87 -23.25
C VAL A 459 -25.48 -1.64 -21.84
N VAL A 460 -26.56 -0.86 -21.71
CA VAL A 460 -27.21 -0.56 -20.42
C VAL A 460 -28.57 -1.23 -20.41
N GLU A 461 -28.80 -2.13 -19.47
CA GLU A 461 -30.14 -2.69 -19.28
C GLU A 461 -31.08 -1.63 -18.69
N PRO A 462 -32.29 -1.47 -19.28
CA PRO A 462 -33.29 -0.58 -18.73
C PRO A 462 -33.66 -1.03 -17.32
N ALA A 463 -33.87 -0.07 -16.41
CA ALA A 463 -34.42 -0.40 -15.10
C ALA A 463 -35.78 -1.06 -15.29
N ASP A 464 -36.03 -2.23 -14.67
CA ASP A 464 -37.32 -2.90 -14.76
C ASP A 464 -38.32 -2.24 -13.78
N PRO A 465 -39.34 -1.51 -14.26
CA PRO A 465 -40.31 -0.85 -13.39
C PRO A 465 -41.29 -1.83 -12.72
N ARG A 466 -41.29 -3.12 -13.07
CA ARG A 466 -42.27 -4.12 -12.56
C ARG A 466 -41.72 -5.03 -11.46
N ARG A 467 -40.48 -4.82 -11.04
CA ARG A 467 -39.84 -5.56 -9.94
C ARG A 467 -39.49 -4.57 -8.83
N GLU A 468 -40.51 -4.13 -8.07
CA GLU A 468 -40.32 -3.31 -6.87
C GLU A 468 -39.28 -3.96 -5.93
N PRO A 469 -38.44 -3.16 -5.24
CA PRO A 469 -37.67 -3.68 -4.12
C PRO A 469 -38.68 -4.17 -3.09
N ALA A 470 -38.65 -5.47 -2.77
CA ALA A 470 -39.49 -6.04 -1.73
C ALA A 470 -39.34 -5.20 -0.46
N THR A 471 -40.45 -4.61 -0.02
CA THR A 471 -40.56 -3.83 1.22
C THR A 471 -39.93 -4.62 2.36
N PRO A 472 -39.04 -4.03 3.18
CA PRO A 472 -38.52 -4.73 4.34
C PRO A 472 -39.68 -4.98 5.32
N LEU A 473 -39.91 -6.25 5.67
CA LEU A 473 -40.75 -6.67 6.79
C LEU A 473 -40.00 -6.49 8.12
#